data_AF-A0A4Y6UUP1-F1
#
_entry.id   AF-A0A4Y6UUP1-F1
#
_cell.length_a   1.000
_cell.length_b   1.000
_cell.length_c   1.000
_cell.angle_alpha   90.00
_cell.angle_beta   90.00
_cell.angle_gamma   90.00
#
_symmetry.space_group_name_H-M   'P 1'
#
loop_
_entity.id
_entity.type
_entity.pdbx_description
1 polymer ?
#
loop_
_entity_poly.entity_id
_entity_poly.type
_entity_poly.pdbx_seq_one_letter_code
_entity_poly.pdbx_strand_id
1 'polypeptide(L)'
;MNLKSTLMLALVTSVTGLLIALFAFLPTPFNALVGLLTAGLVIWYFRKLEGRGPKIGFIIWTVVYFLFFTVLIAMVRYQMGLI
;
A
#
# COMPACT_ATOMS: atom_id res chain seq x y z
N MET A 1 -14.24 -10.53 -13.88
CA MET A 1 -13.91 -9.27 -13.20
C MET A 1 -14.36 -8.12 -14.09
N ASN A 2 -15.04 -7.11 -13.55
CA ASN A 2 -15.46 -5.94 -14.32
C ASN A 2 -14.37 -4.85 -14.22
N LEU A 3 -14.23 -3.98 -15.24
CA LEU A 3 -13.16 -2.97 -15.31
C LEU A 3 -13.09 -2.10 -14.05
N LYS A 4 -14.26 -1.70 -13.53
CA LYS A 4 -14.41 -0.97 -12.27
C LYS A 4 -13.77 -1.69 -11.09
N SER A 5 -13.96 -3.02 -10.99
CA SER A 5 -13.39 -3.83 -9.91
C SER A 5 -11.87 -3.92 -10.01
N THR A 6 -11.34 -4.03 -11.23
CA THR A 6 -9.89 -4.07 -11.48
C THR A 6 -9.23 -2.73 -11.17
N LEU A 7 -9.83 -1.62 -11.60
CA LEU A 7 -9.34 -0.27 -11.28
C LEU A 7 -9.38 -0.01 -9.78
N MET A 8 -10.44 -0.44 -9.09
CA MET A 8 -10.55 -0.28 -7.65
C MET A 8 -9.53 -1.14 -6.91
N LEU A 9 -9.24 -2.35 -7.40
CA LEU A 9 -8.19 -3.19 -6.85
C LEU A 9 -6.82 -2.52 -6.99
N ALA A 10 -6.47 -2.04 -8.19
CA ALA A 10 -5.21 -1.35 -8.44
C ALA A 10 -5.06 -0.06 -7.61
N LEU A 11 -6.14 0.72 -7.48
CA LEU A 11 -6.14 1.93 -6.65
C LEU A 11 -5.92 1.59 -5.17
N VAL A 12 -6.63 0.60 -4.64
CA VAL A 12 -6.51 0.28 -3.20
C VAL A 12 -5.15 -0.38 -2.90
N THR A 13 -4.66 -1.27 -3.75
CA THR A 13 -3.34 -1.90 -3.54
C THR A 13 -2.21 -0.89 -3.69
N SER A 14 -2.31 0.08 -4.61
CA SER A 14 -1.32 1.16 -4.73
C SER A 14 -1.33 2.09 -3.52
N VAL A 15 -2.50 2.53 -3.06
CA VAL A 15 -2.61 3.34 -1.83
C VAL A 15 -2.08 2.56 -0.62
N THR A 16 -2.41 1.27 -0.50
CA THR A 16 -1.91 0.41 0.58
C THR A 16 -0.38 0.32 0.53
N GLY A 17 0.19 0.01 -0.63
CA GLY A 17 1.64 -0.09 -0.81
C GLY A 17 2.36 1.22 -0.49
N LEU A 18 1.79 2.36 -0.90
CA LEU A 18 2.31 3.68 -0.56
C LEU A 18 2.30 3.94 0.95
N LEU A 19 1.20 3.65 1.64
CA LEU A 19 1.10 3.86 3.09
C LEU A 19 2.08 2.97 3.87
N ILE A 20 2.28 1.72 3.44
CA ILE A 20 3.31 0.84 4.02
C ILE A 20 4.72 1.41 3.77
N ALA A 21 4.99 1.90 2.57
CA ALA A 21 6.29 2.51 2.27
C ALA A 21 6.52 3.75 3.15
N LEU A 22 5.52 4.63 3.28
CA LEU A 22 5.56 5.80 4.15
C LEU A 22 5.81 5.41 5.62
N PHE A 23 5.19 4.34 6.12
CA PHE A 23 5.40 3.86 7.49
C PHE A 23 6.89 3.66 7.83
N ALA A 24 7.69 3.14 6.89
CA ALA A 24 9.12 2.90 7.09
C ALA A 24 9.95 4.18 7.24
N PHE A 25 9.43 5.31 6.75
CA PHE A 25 10.15 6.57 6.63
C PHE A 25 9.65 7.67 7.57
N LEU A 26 8.44 7.54 8.12
CA LEU A 26 7.89 8.50 9.07
C LEU A 26 8.43 8.28 10.50
N PRO A 27 8.75 9.35 11.23
CA PRO A 27 9.11 9.25 12.64
C PRO A 27 7.88 8.91 13.52
N THR A 28 8.14 8.30 14.66
CA THR A 28 7.15 8.07 15.72
C THR A 28 6.68 9.42 16.29
N PRO A 29 5.37 9.64 16.52
CA PRO A 29 4.26 8.67 16.49
C PRO A 29 3.50 8.60 15.16
N PHE A 30 3.87 9.37 14.15
CA PHE A 30 3.12 9.47 12.90
C PHE A 30 3.12 8.16 12.12
N ASN A 31 4.21 7.39 12.17
CA ASN A 31 4.24 6.03 11.62
C ASN A 31 3.13 5.14 12.21
N ALA A 32 2.88 5.18 13.52
CA ALA A 32 1.85 4.36 14.17
C ALA A 32 0.44 4.72 13.67
N LEU A 33 0.16 6.01 13.46
CA LEU A 33 -1.11 6.47 12.87
C LEU A 33 -1.28 5.97 11.43
N VAL A 34 -0.23 6.08 10.61
CA VAL A 34 -0.23 5.56 9.24
C VAL A 34 -0.39 4.04 9.23
N GLY A 35 0.25 3.33 10.15
CA GLY A 35 0.10 1.88 10.32
C GLY A 35 -1.32 1.47 10.65
N LEU A 36 -1.98 2.17 11.58
CA LEU A 36 -3.40 1.95 11.92
C LEU A 36 -4.33 2.20 10.74
N LEU A 37 -4.13 3.31 10.01
CA LEU A 37 -4.90 3.62 8.81
C LEU A 37 -4.72 2.55 7.73
N THR A 38 -3.49 2.10 7.52
CA THR A 38 -3.15 1.03 6.58
C THR A 38 -3.85 -0.27 6.95
N ALA A 39 -3.78 -0.67 8.21
CA ALA A 39 -4.44 -1.89 8.70
C ALA A 39 -5.96 -1.81 8.51
N GLY A 40 -6.58 -0.66 8.84
CA GLY A 40 -8.01 -0.44 8.63
C GLY A 40 -8.42 -0.56 7.16
N LEU A 41 -7.65 0.06 6.26
CA LEU A 41 -7.90 0.01 4.82
C LEU A 41 -7.77 -1.42 4.25
N VAL A 42 -6.72 -2.14 4.65
CA VAL A 42 -6.50 -3.55 4.26
C VAL A 42 -7.66 -4.42 4.74
N ILE A 43 -8.03 -4.35 6.01
CA ILE A 43 -9.13 -5.16 6.57
C ILE A 43 -10.44 -4.86 5.84
N TRP A 44 -10.76 -3.58 5.66
CA TRP A 44 -11.99 -3.16 4.99
C TRP A 44 -12.08 -3.66 3.56
N TYR A 45 -11.02 -3.49 2.76
CA TYR A 45 -11.04 -3.90 1.36
C TYR A 45 -10.94 -5.42 1.21
N PHE A 46 -10.12 -6.08 2.02
CA PHE A 46 -9.97 -7.54 2.00
C PHE A 46 -11.28 -8.26 2.34
N ARG A 47 -12.12 -7.68 3.21
CA ARG A 47 -13.47 -8.19 3.50
C ARG A 47 -14.44 -8.05 2.33
N LYS A 48 -14.23 -7.09 1.41
CA LYS A 48 -15.05 -6.90 0.20
C LYS A 48 -14.68 -7.86 -0.92
N LEU A 49 -13.51 -8.49 -0.87
CA LEU A 49 -13.07 -9.41 -1.91
C LEU A 49 -13.69 -10.79 -1.68
N GLU A 50 -14.52 -11.22 -2.61
CA GLU A 50 -15.09 -12.56 -2.65
C GLU A 50 -14.17 -13.52 -3.42
N GLY A 51 -13.94 -14.71 -2.86
CA GLY A 51 -13.10 -15.74 -3.48
C GLY A 51 -11.59 -15.64 -3.17
N ARG A 52 -10.88 -16.74 -3.43
CA ARG A 52 -9.44 -16.86 -3.14
C ARG A 52 -8.57 -16.10 -4.14
N GLY A 53 -8.92 -16.11 -5.43
CA GLY A 53 -8.15 -15.47 -6.50
C GLY A 53 -7.96 -13.96 -6.29
N PRO A 54 -9.03 -13.16 -6.12
CA PRO A 54 -8.91 -11.72 -5.90
C PRO A 54 -8.14 -11.35 -4.64
N LYS A 55 -8.25 -12.16 -3.57
CA LYS A 55 -7.49 -11.97 -2.32
C LYS A 55 -5.99 -12.17 -2.53
N ILE A 56 -5.60 -13.20 -3.28
CA ILE A 56 -4.20 -13.44 -3.65
C ILE A 56 -3.69 -12.27 -4.51
N GLY A 57 -4.48 -11.87 -5.52
CA GLY A 57 -4.15 -10.73 -6.37
C GLY A 57 -3.94 -9.44 -5.57
N PHE A 58 -4.82 -9.17 -4.60
CA PHE A 58 -4.68 -8.02 -3.70
C PHE A 58 -3.35 -8.05 -2.94
N ILE A 59 -2.97 -9.19 -2.35
CA ILE A 59 -1.71 -9.32 -1.61
C ILE A 59 -0.51 -9.08 -2.53
N ILE A 60 -0.48 -9.77 -3.69
CA ILE A 60 0.63 -9.66 -4.64
C ILE A 60 0.80 -8.22 -5.11
N TRP A 61 -0.28 -7.57 -5.56
CA TRP A 61 -0.21 -6.20 -6.04
C TRP A 61 0.16 -5.21 -4.93
N THR A 62 -0.33 -5.40 -3.70
CA THR A 62 0.08 -4.57 -2.56
C THR A 62 1.59 -4.68 -2.32
N VAL A 63 2.17 -5.88 -2.39
CA VAL A 63 3.61 -6.07 -2.23
C VAL A 63 4.39 -5.41 -3.37
N VAL A 64 3.94 -5.58 -4.62
CA VAL A 64 4.57 -4.94 -5.78
C VAL A 64 4.57 -3.42 -5.63
N TYR A 65 3.44 -2.82 -5.28
CA TYR A 65 3.34 -1.38 -5.06
C TYR A 65 4.15 -0.91 -3.86
N PHE A 66 4.19 -1.67 -2.77
CA PHE A 66 5.03 -1.37 -1.62
C PHE A 66 6.51 -1.27 -2.03
N LEU A 67 7.03 -2.25 -2.77
CA LEU A 67 8.41 -2.22 -3.24
C LEU A 67 8.66 -1.04 -4.18
N PHE A 68 7.75 -0.81 -5.13
CA PHE A 68 7.83 0.30 -6.07
C PHE A 68 7.88 1.66 -5.37
N PHE A 69 6.95 1.93 -4.45
CA PHE A 69 6.91 3.19 -3.71
C PHE A 69 8.08 3.33 -2.73
N THR A 70 8.55 2.24 -2.13
CA THR A 70 9.74 2.28 -1.27
C THR A 70 10.96 2.74 -2.03
N VAL A 71 11.20 2.19 -3.23
CA VAL A 71 12.31 2.61 -4.09
C VAL A 71 12.16 4.07 -4.51
N LEU A 72 10.97 4.50 -4.91
CA LEU A 72 10.71 5.91 -5.26
C LEU A 72 10.99 6.86 -4.09
N ILE A 73 10.44 6.57 -2.90
CA ILE A 73 10.64 7.42 -1.72
C ILE A 73 12.11 7.42 -1.32
N ALA A 74 12.81 6.28 -1.38
CA ALA A 74 14.23 6.20 -1.10
C ALA A 74 15.05 7.08 -2.06
N MET A 75 14.79 7.01 -3.38
CA MET A 75 15.43 7.87 -4.38
C MET A 75 15.17 9.36 -4.11
N VAL A 76 13.91 9.70 -3.84
CA VAL A 76 13.49 11.08 -3.56
C VAL A 76 14.18 11.62 -2.30
N ARG A 77 14.25 10.81 -1.23
CA ARG A 77 14.94 11.20 0.01
C ARG A 77 16.47 11.29 -0.17
N TYR A 78 17.06 10.40 -0.97
CA TYR A 78 18.48 10.46 -1.33
C TYR A 78 18.81 11.76 -2.08
N GLN A 79 17.99 12.15 -3.06
CA GLN A 79 18.16 13.43 -3.77
C GLN A 79 18.02 14.65 -2.86
N MET A 80 17.21 14.56 -1.81
CA MET A 80 17.08 15.62 -0.79
C MET A 80 18.18 15.60 0.28
N GLY A 81 19.13 14.66 0.24
CA GLY A 81 20.18 14.50 1.25
C GLY A 81 19.65 14.09 2.63
N LEU A 82 18.48 13.43 2.68
CA LEU A 82 17.83 12.96 3.91
C LEU A 82 18.21 11.52 4.29
N ILE A 83 19.01 10.85 3.46
CA ILE A 83 19.58 9.51 3.63
C ILE A 83 20.94 9.49 2.94
#